data_AF-A0A0Q4B935-F1
#
_entry.id   AF-A0A0Q4B935-F1
#
_cell.length_a   1.000
_cell.length_b   1.000
_cell.length_c   1.000
_cell.angle_alpha   90.00
_cell.angle_beta   90.00
_cell.angle_gamma   90.00
#
_symmetry.space_group_name_H-M   'P 1'
#
loop_
_entity.id
_entity.type
_entity.pdbx_description
1 polymer ?
#
loop_
_entity_poly.entity_id
_entity_poly.type
_entity_poly.pdbx_seq_one_letter_code
_entity_poly.pdbx_strand_id
1 'polypeptide(L)'
;MLTANEAARKKAYKVISVIVLVILAFLFLFPLYWILTGAFKPAVDIYNPKPVWWPTEWVKTNFDDLFNKRTAPLWELAVPFSQFFTDDHKPLIWSTGPVFPAAFRWLINTVFMSVAAMLLTCLTAAMAGYALAKKRFRGRAIVFSLIVCAMALPKQVILIPLLKEMAGLYMY
;
A
#
# COMPACT_ATOMS: atom_id res chain seq x y z
N MET A 1 -47.57 -3.53 17.52
CA MET A 1 -47.93 -2.56 16.46
C MET A 1 -46.97 -1.38 16.60
N LEU A 2 -46.14 -1.10 15.59
CA LEU A 2 -45.30 0.12 15.60
C LEU A 2 -46.22 1.33 15.52
N THR A 3 -46.00 2.34 16.37
CA THR A 3 -46.80 3.56 16.29
C THR A 3 -46.48 4.27 14.97
N ALA A 4 -47.46 4.92 14.32
CA ALA A 4 -47.27 5.56 13.01
C ALA A 4 -46.08 6.55 12.99
N ASN A 5 -45.78 7.16 14.14
CA ASN A 5 -44.66 8.07 14.33
C ASN A 5 -43.28 7.37 14.29
N GLU A 6 -43.16 6.14 14.80
CA GLU A 6 -41.93 5.35 14.71
C GLU A 6 -41.63 4.90 13.28
N ALA A 7 -42.67 4.57 12.51
CA ALA A 7 -42.54 4.22 11.09
C ALA A 7 -42.07 5.42 10.26
N ALA A 8 -42.64 6.62 10.51
CA ALA A 8 -42.24 7.85 9.85
C ALA A 8 -40.79 8.25 10.15
N ARG A 9 -40.36 8.18 11.43
CA ARG A 9 -38.96 8.43 11.82
C ARG A 9 -37.97 7.47 11.16
N LYS A 10 -38.29 6.17 11.10
CA LYS A 10 -37.45 5.16 10.41
C LYS A 10 -37.35 5.44 8.91
N LYS A 11 -38.44 5.87 8.27
CA LYS A 11 -38.44 6.25 6.84
C LYS A 11 -37.59 7.50 6.59
N ALA A 12 -37.74 8.54 7.41
CA ALA A 12 -36.93 9.76 7.33
C ALA A 12 -35.44 9.47 7.55
N TYR A 13 -35.09 8.68 8.57
CA TYR A 13 -33.71 8.25 8.82
C TYR A 13 -33.12 7.51 7.61
N LYS A 14 -33.88 6.59 7.01
CA LYS A 14 -33.44 5.86 5.82
C LYS A 14 -33.19 6.80 4.65
N VAL A 15 -34.09 7.75 4.39
CA VAL A 15 -33.95 8.73 3.31
C VAL A 15 -32.72 9.61 3.52
N ILE A 16 -32.58 10.17 4.73
CA ILE A 16 -31.43 11.01 5.08
C ILE A 16 -30.12 10.21 4.98
N SER A 17 -30.10 8.99 5.52
CA SER A 17 -28.94 8.10 5.45
C SER A 17 -28.57 7.79 4.01
N VAL A 18 -29.54 7.52 3.12
CA VAL A 18 -29.28 7.27 1.70
C VAL A 18 -28.72 8.51 1.02
N ILE A 19 -29.27 9.70 1.28
CA ILE A 19 -28.75 10.95 0.70
C ILE A 19 -27.29 11.16 1.14
N VAL A 20 -27.00 10.99 2.43
CA VAL A 20 -25.63 11.10 2.98
C VAL A 20 -24.70 10.06 2.35
N LEU A 21 -25.14 8.81 2.21
CA LEU A 21 -24.36 7.75 1.59
C LEU A 21 -24.08 8.03 0.11
N VAL A 22 -25.03 8.60 -0.63
CA VAL A 22 -24.86 8.99 -2.04
C VAL A 22 -23.83 10.12 -2.15
N ILE A 23 -23.93 11.15 -1.31
CA ILE A 23 -22.96 12.26 -1.28
C ILE A 23 -21.55 11.73 -0.97
N LEU A 24 -21.42 10.87 0.05
CA LEU A 24 -20.14 10.24 0.38
C LEU A 24 -19.62 9.38 -0.77
N ALA A 25 -20.47 8.61 -1.44
CA ALA A 25 -20.08 7.80 -2.58
C ALA A 25 -19.48 8.67 -3.69
N PHE A 26 -20.11 9.80 -4.04
CA PHE A 26 -19.56 10.73 -5.04
C PHE A 26 -18.21 11.32 -4.60
N LEU A 27 -18.07 11.69 -3.32
CA LEU A 27 -16.82 12.20 -2.77
C LEU A 27 -15.68 11.17 -2.88
N PHE A 28 -15.94 9.90 -2.55
CA PHE A 28 -14.94 8.83 -2.65
C PHE A 28 -14.64 8.40 -4.09
N LEU A 29 -15.60 8.53 -5.01
CA LEU A 29 -15.39 8.23 -6.42
C LEU A 29 -14.59 9.31 -7.14
N PHE A 30 -14.61 10.55 -6.65
CA PHE A 30 -13.92 11.67 -7.30
C PHE A 30 -12.41 11.44 -7.53
N PRO A 31 -11.60 11.02 -6.52
CA PRO A 31 -10.19 10.68 -6.75
C PRO A 31 -9.98 9.55 -7.76
N LEU A 32 -10.88 8.55 -7.76
CA LEU A 32 -10.79 7.40 -8.67
C LEU A 32 -11.08 7.86 -10.12
N TYR A 33 -12.11 8.70 -10.30
CA TYR A 33 -12.38 9.36 -11.58
C TYR A 33 -11.18 10.16 -12.07
N TRP A 34 -10.52 10.91 -11.19
CA TRP A 34 -9.36 11.73 -11.55
C TRP A 34 -8.18 10.86 -12.04
N ILE A 35 -7.88 9.76 -11.36
CA ILE A 35 -6.81 8.83 -11.74
C ILE A 35 -7.16 8.10 -13.04
N LEU A 36 -8.40 7.63 -13.17
CA LEU A 36 -8.85 6.88 -14.35
C LEU A 36 -8.81 7.75 -15.61
N THR A 37 -9.32 8.98 -15.54
CA THR A 37 -9.25 9.91 -16.68
C THR A 37 -7.81 10.37 -16.92
N GLY A 38 -7.03 10.59 -15.87
CA GLY A 38 -5.62 10.96 -15.95
C GLY A 38 -4.76 9.94 -16.71
N ALA A 39 -5.05 8.64 -16.59
CA ALA A 39 -4.34 7.60 -17.32
C ALA A 39 -4.45 7.73 -18.85
N PHE A 40 -5.53 8.36 -19.35
CA PHE A 40 -5.77 8.61 -20.77
C PHE A 40 -5.50 10.06 -21.21
N LYS A 41 -5.05 10.93 -20.30
CA LYS A 41 -4.71 12.34 -20.62
C LYS A 41 -3.30 12.45 -21.18
N PRO A 42 -3.06 13.32 -22.18
CA PRO A 42 -1.72 13.65 -22.61
C PRO A 42 -0.98 14.45 -21.52
N ALA A 43 0.36 14.42 -21.53
CA ALA A 43 1.17 15.11 -20.53
C ALA A 43 0.85 16.61 -20.41
N VAL A 44 0.51 17.26 -21.53
CA VAL A 44 0.12 18.69 -21.55
C VAL A 44 -1.14 18.98 -20.73
N ASP A 45 -2.10 18.06 -20.71
CA ASP A 45 -3.35 18.20 -19.95
C ASP A 45 -3.12 17.93 -18.45
N ILE A 46 -2.12 17.11 -18.11
CA ILE A 46 -1.77 16.78 -16.71
C ILE A 46 -1.06 17.95 -16.03
N TYR A 47 -0.18 18.66 -16.75
CA TYR A 47 0.57 19.81 -16.20
C TYR A 47 -0.18 21.14 -16.34
N ASN A 48 -1.40 21.15 -16.87
CA ASN A 48 -2.19 22.36 -17.04
C ASN A 48 -2.60 22.92 -15.65
N PRO A 49 -2.33 24.20 -15.34
CA PRO A 49 -2.75 24.81 -14.06
C PRO A 49 -4.28 24.88 -13.90
N LYS A 50 -5.04 24.77 -14.99
CA LYS A 50 -6.50 24.67 -14.95
C LYS A 50 -6.91 23.19 -14.99
N PRO A 51 -7.85 22.75 -14.12
CA PRO A 51 -8.29 21.37 -14.10
C PRO A 51 -9.03 21.02 -15.39
N VAL A 52 -8.42 20.15 -16.19
CA VAL A 52 -9.04 19.55 -17.37
C VAL A 52 -9.85 18.34 -16.91
N TRP A 53 -11.19 18.42 -16.97
CA TRP A 53 -12.06 17.36 -16.46
C TRP A 53 -12.05 16.12 -17.36
N TRP A 54 -12.17 16.32 -18.67
CA TRP A 54 -12.15 15.26 -19.67
C TRP A 54 -10.92 15.40 -20.56
N PRO A 55 -10.28 14.28 -20.99
CA PRO A 55 -9.14 14.35 -21.89
C PRO A 55 -9.49 15.09 -23.17
N THR A 56 -8.64 16.02 -23.61
CA THR A 56 -8.80 16.69 -24.91
C THR A 56 -8.66 15.67 -26.04
N GLU A 57 -7.70 14.76 -25.87
CA GLU A 57 -7.46 13.62 -26.74
C GLU A 57 -7.30 12.36 -25.90
N TRP A 58 -7.92 11.27 -26.34
CA TRP A 58 -7.79 9.97 -25.68
C TRP A 58 -6.52 9.29 -26.16
N VAL A 59 -5.48 9.32 -25.32
CA VAL A 59 -4.18 8.71 -25.64
C VAL A 59 -3.99 7.36 -24.95
N LYS A 60 -3.45 6.39 -25.67
CA LYS A 60 -3.01 5.08 -25.12
C LYS A 60 -1.50 5.03 -24.88
N THR A 61 -0.78 6.07 -25.33
CA THR A 61 0.68 6.17 -25.26
C THR A 61 1.23 6.04 -23.84
N ASN A 62 0.49 6.47 -22.81
CA ASN A 62 0.87 6.29 -21.41
C ASN A 62 1.01 4.80 -21.01
N PHE A 63 0.13 3.95 -21.54
CA PHE A 63 0.19 2.50 -21.33
C PHE A 63 1.30 1.88 -22.16
N ASP A 64 1.43 2.27 -23.44
CA ASP A 64 2.52 1.80 -24.30
C ASP A 64 3.88 2.16 -23.70
N ASP A 65 4.02 3.36 -23.14
CA ASP A 65 5.20 3.82 -22.42
C ASP A 65 5.46 2.98 -21.16
N LEU A 66 4.42 2.67 -20.38
CA LEU A 66 4.54 1.85 -19.17
C LEU A 66 5.04 0.43 -19.48
N PHE A 67 4.53 -0.18 -20.55
CA PHE A 67 4.86 -1.56 -20.89
C PHE A 67 6.11 -1.69 -21.77
N ASN A 68 6.43 -0.70 -22.61
CA ASN A 68 7.52 -0.83 -23.59
C ASN A 68 8.80 -0.09 -23.19
N LYS A 69 8.77 0.92 -22.29
CA LYS A 69 9.99 1.69 -21.92
C LYS A 69 11.01 0.91 -21.11
N ARG A 70 10.56 -0.05 -20.29
CA ARG A 70 11.41 -0.72 -19.29
C ARG A 70 11.11 -2.21 -19.29
N THR A 71 12.14 -3.02 -19.49
CA THR A 71 12.09 -4.47 -19.34
C THR A 71 12.89 -4.89 -18.12
N ALA A 72 12.38 -5.83 -17.34
CA ALA A 72 13.05 -6.38 -16.18
C ALA A 72 12.77 -7.89 -16.06
N PRO A 73 13.71 -8.68 -15.53
CA PRO A 73 13.48 -10.09 -15.23
C PRO A 73 12.44 -10.23 -14.12
N LEU A 74 11.48 -11.16 -14.26
CA LEU A 74 10.38 -11.33 -13.29
C LEU A 74 10.86 -11.58 -11.86
N TRP A 75 11.93 -12.36 -11.70
CA TRP A 75 12.61 -12.57 -10.43
C TRP A 75 14.12 -12.47 -10.63
N GLU A 76 14.80 -11.97 -9.61
CA GLU A 76 16.25 -11.97 -9.47
C GLU A 76 16.54 -12.50 -8.07
N LEU A 77 16.92 -13.77 -7.98
CA LEU A 77 17.25 -14.40 -6.71
C LEU A 77 18.72 -14.12 -6.40
N ALA A 78 18.95 -13.13 -5.54
CA ALA A 78 20.28 -12.84 -5.00
C ALA A 78 20.62 -13.80 -3.85
N VAL A 79 21.87 -14.24 -3.79
CA VAL A 79 22.38 -14.98 -2.63
C VAL A 79 22.45 -14.01 -1.44
N PRO A 80 21.77 -14.29 -0.32
CA PRO A 80 21.77 -13.41 0.83
C PRO A 80 23.21 -13.25 1.36
N PHE A 81 23.58 -12.03 1.73
CA PHE A 81 24.91 -11.68 2.24
C PHE A 81 26.09 -11.89 1.28
N SER A 82 25.87 -12.22 0.00
CA SER A 82 26.95 -12.37 -0.99
C SER A 82 27.76 -11.09 -1.22
N GLN A 83 27.13 -9.94 -1.02
CA GLN A 83 27.77 -8.62 -1.10
C GLN A 83 28.94 -8.43 -0.12
N PHE A 84 28.99 -9.17 0.99
CA PHE A 84 30.09 -9.11 1.95
C PHE A 84 31.34 -9.90 1.52
N PHE A 85 31.18 -10.78 0.54
CA PHE A 85 32.23 -11.70 0.07
C PHE A 85 32.60 -11.49 -1.40
N THR A 86 32.03 -10.47 -2.05
CA THR A 86 32.25 -10.15 -3.47
C THR A 86 33.05 -8.86 -3.56
N ASP A 87 34.12 -8.85 -4.35
CA ASP A 87 35.03 -7.69 -4.48
C ASP A 87 34.28 -6.40 -4.90
N ASP A 88 33.28 -6.53 -5.77
CA ASP A 88 32.46 -5.43 -6.28
C ASP A 88 31.36 -4.93 -5.32
N HIS A 89 31.21 -5.55 -4.14
CA HIS A 89 30.11 -5.29 -3.19
C HIS A 89 28.71 -5.45 -3.80
N LYS A 90 28.62 -6.15 -4.95
CA LYS A 90 27.36 -6.43 -5.64
C LYS A 90 26.84 -7.80 -5.21
N PRO A 91 25.52 -7.95 -5.01
CA PRO A 91 24.95 -9.24 -4.69
C PRO A 91 25.09 -10.20 -5.88
N LEU A 92 25.59 -11.41 -5.62
CA LEU A 92 25.69 -12.47 -6.62
C LEU A 92 24.28 -13.01 -6.92
N ILE A 93 23.89 -12.95 -8.18
CA ILE A 93 22.56 -13.38 -8.63
C ILE A 93 22.62 -14.85 -9.02
N TRP A 94 21.88 -15.69 -8.31
CA TRP A 94 21.86 -17.14 -8.51
C TRP A 94 20.92 -17.56 -9.65
N SER A 95 19.77 -16.90 -9.78
CA SER A 95 18.80 -17.21 -10.82
C SER A 95 18.07 -15.94 -11.25
N THR A 96 17.98 -15.76 -12.57
CA THR A 96 17.19 -14.70 -13.22
C THR A 96 16.05 -15.34 -14.00
N GLY A 97 14.87 -14.76 -13.86
CA GLY A 97 13.70 -15.18 -14.63
C GLY A 97 13.72 -14.64 -16.06
N PRO A 98 12.74 -15.05 -16.89
CA PRO A 98 12.53 -14.45 -18.20
C PRO A 98 12.23 -12.95 -18.08
N VAL A 99 12.63 -12.20 -19.12
CA VAL A 99 12.51 -10.75 -19.19
C VAL A 99 11.11 -10.37 -19.68
N PHE A 100 10.42 -9.50 -18.92
CA PHE A 100 9.08 -9.00 -19.22
C PHE A 100 9.03 -7.47 -19.02
N PRO A 101 7.95 -6.78 -19.43
CA PRO A 101 7.73 -5.38 -19.06
C PRO A 101 7.85 -5.18 -17.55
N ALA A 102 8.61 -4.17 -17.12
CA ALA A 102 8.91 -3.93 -15.71
C ALA A 102 7.65 -3.72 -14.85
N ALA A 103 6.56 -3.21 -15.46
CA ALA A 103 5.26 -3.08 -14.82
C ALA A 103 4.73 -4.40 -14.24
N PHE A 104 4.92 -5.54 -14.94
CA PHE A 104 4.49 -6.85 -14.44
C PHE A 104 5.31 -7.28 -13.22
N ARG A 105 6.63 -7.03 -13.24
CA ARG A 105 7.50 -7.30 -12.09
C ARG A 105 7.08 -6.47 -10.87
N TRP A 106 6.82 -5.18 -11.04
CA TRP A 106 6.41 -4.30 -9.94
C TRP A 106 5.07 -4.72 -9.33
N LEU A 107 4.13 -5.15 -10.17
CA LEU A 107 2.84 -5.67 -9.75
C LEU A 107 3.00 -6.95 -8.94
N ILE A 108 3.71 -7.96 -9.48
CA ILE A 108 3.92 -9.25 -8.81
C ILE A 108 4.67 -9.04 -7.49
N ASN A 109 5.72 -8.20 -7.47
CA ASN A 109 6.46 -7.90 -6.25
C ASN A 109 5.56 -7.29 -5.19
N THR A 110 4.68 -6.35 -5.55
CA THR A 110 3.79 -5.69 -4.59
C THR A 110 2.74 -6.65 -4.05
N VAL A 111 2.16 -7.48 -4.91
CA VAL A 111 1.19 -8.51 -4.50
C VAL A 111 1.85 -9.53 -3.58
N PHE A 112 3.02 -10.05 -3.97
CA PHE A 112 3.77 -11.02 -3.18
C PHE A 112 4.16 -10.43 -1.81
N MET A 113 4.76 -9.24 -1.79
CA MET A 113 5.17 -8.56 -0.55
C MET A 113 3.97 -8.30 0.36
N SER A 114 2.86 -7.82 -0.17
CA SER A 114 1.66 -7.51 0.63
C SER A 114 1.03 -8.76 1.22
N VAL A 115 0.92 -9.83 0.44
CA VAL A 115 0.34 -11.11 0.91
C VAL A 115 1.28 -11.78 1.91
N ALA A 116 2.58 -11.86 1.61
CA ALA A 116 3.56 -12.45 2.52
C ALA A 116 3.62 -11.67 3.84
N ALA A 117 3.70 -10.34 3.79
CA ALA A 117 3.71 -9.50 4.99
C ALA A 117 2.42 -9.63 5.80
N MET A 118 1.25 -9.65 5.14
CA MET A 118 -0.03 -9.86 5.80
C MET A 118 -0.07 -11.20 6.53
N LEU A 119 0.31 -12.30 5.87
CA LEU A 119 0.31 -13.64 6.47
C LEU A 119 1.26 -13.73 7.65
N LEU A 120 2.51 -13.30 7.49
CA LEU A 120 3.51 -13.30 8.55
C LEU A 120 3.06 -12.45 9.74
N THR A 121 2.55 -11.24 9.48
CA THR A 121 2.08 -10.33 10.53
C THR A 121 0.88 -10.91 11.26
N CYS A 122 -0.11 -11.46 10.55
CA CYS A 122 -1.28 -12.09 11.16
C CYS A 122 -0.88 -13.29 12.04
N LEU A 123 0.04 -14.13 11.57
CA LEU A 123 0.53 -15.27 12.34
C LEU A 123 1.25 -14.82 13.62
N THR A 124 2.22 -13.90 13.49
CA THR A 124 2.97 -13.37 14.64
C THR A 124 2.05 -12.64 15.62
N ALA A 125 1.13 -11.81 15.12
CA ALA A 125 0.17 -11.08 15.95
C ALA A 125 -0.81 -12.02 16.67
N ALA A 126 -1.30 -13.06 16.00
CA ALA A 126 -2.18 -14.06 16.61
C ALA A 126 -1.47 -14.83 17.73
N MET A 127 -0.22 -15.24 17.51
CA MET A 127 0.59 -15.93 18.53
C MET A 127 0.88 -15.03 19.73
N ALA A 128 1.26 -13.77 19.49
CA ALA A 128 1.52 -12.79 20.55
C ALA A 128 0.25 -12.47 21.35
N GLY A 129 -0.88 -12.27 20.67
CA GLY A 129 -2.19 -12.04 21.28
C GLY A 129 -2.66 -13.22 22.13
N TYR A 130 -2.50 -14.45 21.63
CA TYR A 130 -2.85 -15.66 22.37
C TYR A 130 -2.01 -15.82 23.64
N ALA A 131 -0.70 -15.62 23.55
CA ALA A 131 0.20 -15.69 24.70
C ALA A 131 -0.20 -14.69 25.79
N LEU A 132 -0.49 -13.44 25.42
CA LEU A 132 -0.83 -12.39 26.36
C LEU A 132 -2.22 -12.56 26.98
N ALA A 133 -3.19 -13.10 26.23
CA ALA A 133 -4.56 -13.31 26.68
C ALA A 133 -4.73 -14.55 27.57
N LYS A 134 -4.10 -15.69 27.21
CA LYS A 134 -4.30 -16.97 27.91
C LYS A 134 -3.22 -17.30 28.92
N LYS A 135 -1.95 -16.91 28.72
CA LYS A 135 -0.88 -17.22 29.68
C LYS A 135 -0.79 -16.12 30.75
N ARG A 136 -0.85 -16.49 32.02
CA ARG A 136 -0.62 -15.57 33.15
C ARG A 136 0.84 -15.61 33.57
N PHE A 137 1.70 -14.85 32.87
CA PHE A 137 3.11 -14.69 33.24
C PHE A 137 3.36 -13.35 33.95
N ARG A 138 4.39 -13.31 34.80
CA ARG A 138 4.80 -12.09 35.54
C ARG A 138 5.36 -11.09 34.53
N GLY A 139 4.81 -9.87 34.47
CA GLY A 139 5.22 -8.82 33.54
C GLY A 139 4.32 -8.59 32.31
N ARG A 140 3.21 -9.34 32.15
CA ARG A 140 2.29 -9.18 30.99
C ARG A 140 1.77 -7.75 30.78
N ALA A 141 1.55 -6.98 31.86
CA ALA A 141 1.06 -5.61 31.78
C ALA A 141 2.11 -4.65 31.21
N ILE A 142 3.38 -4.86 31.55
CA ILE A 142 4.51 -4.08 31.02
C ILE A 142 4.66 -4.37 29.52
N VAL A 143 4.66 -5.65 29.14
CA VAL A 143 4.75 -6.04 27.72
C VAL A 143 3.59 -5.48 26.91
N PHE A 144 2.35 -5.57 27.41
CA PHE A 144 1.18 -4.99 26.74
C PHE A 144 1.32 -3.47 26.56
N SER A 145 1.69 -2.77 27.64
CA SER A 145 1.84 -1.32 27.61
C SER A 145 2.94 -0.88 26.65
N LEU A 146 4.08 -1.58 26.60
CA LEU A 146 5.17 -1.28 25.68
C LEU A 146 4.74 -1.42 24.22
N ILE A 147 3.98 -2.47 23.89
CA ILE A 147 3.44 -2.67 22.53
C ILE A 147 2.52 -1.50 22.14
N VAL A 148 1.60 -1.11 23.01
CA VAL A 148 0.69 0.02 22.74
C VAL A 148 1.46 1.34 22.60
N CYS A 149 2.45 1.59 23.47
CA CYS A 149 3.32 2.76 23.36
C CYS A 149 4.09 2.79 22.04
N ALA A 150 4.58 1.64 21.56
CA ALA A 150 5.27 1.54 20.28
C ALA A 150 4.33 1.82 19.09
N MET A 151 3.07 1.38 19.15
CA MET A 151 2.07 1.65 18.09
C MET A 151 1.64 3.12 18.03
N ALA A 152 1.75 3.86 19.14
CA ALA A 152 1.48 5.29 19.17
C ALA A 152 2.56 6.12 18.47
N LEU A 153 3.72 5.53 18.16
CA LEU A 153 4.78 6.22 17.42
C LEU A 153 4.33 6.46 15.97
N PRO A 154 4.26 7.71 15.52
CA PRO A 154 3.95 8.00 14.12
C PRO A 154 5.09 7.47 13.24
N LYS A 155 4.75 6.70 12.20
CA LYS A 155 5.70 6.13 11.25
C LYS A 155 6.68 7.17 10.66
N GLN A 156 6.26 8.43 10.59
CA GLN A 156 7.06 9.55 10.10
C GLN A 156 8.29 9.83 10.98
N VAL A 157 8.22 9.61 12.29
CA VAL A 157 9.34 9.90 13.22
C VAL A 157 10.43 8.82 13.13
N ILE A 158 10.07 7.60 12.74
CA ILE A 158 11.00 6.46 12.61
C ILE A 158 11.78 6.51 11.28
N LEU A 159 11.29 7.23 10.28
CA LEU A 159 11.88 7.27 8.95
C LEU A 159 13.30 7.87 8.93
N ILE A 160 13.52 8.99 9.63
CA ILE A 160 14.83 9.68 9.65
C ILE A 160 15.91 8.78 10.30
N PRO A 161 15.67 8.19 11.49
CA PRO A 161 16.59 7.21 12.06
C PRO A 161 16.89 6.05 11.12
N LEU A 162 15.86 5.45 10.50
CA LEU A 162 16.04 4.31 9.60
C LEU A 162 16.98 4.66 8.43
N LEU A 163 16.81 5.84 7.83
CA LEU A 163 17.68 6.29 6.74
C LEU A 163 19.13 6.49 7.20
N LYS A 164 19.34 7.01 8.42
CA LYS A 164 20.68 7.15 8.99
C LYS A 164 21.36 5.80 9.24
N GLU A 165 20.61 4.81 9.72
CA GLU A 165 21.14 3.45 9.91
C GLU A 165 21.51 2.81 8.57
N MET A 166 20.66 2.94 7.54
CA MET A 166 20.97 2.43 6.20
C MET A 166 22.20 3.10 5.59
N ALA A 167 22.37 4.41 5.79
CA ALA A 167 23.56 5.15 5.37
C ALA A 167 24.81 4.73 6.17
N GLY A 168 24.68 4.48 7.47
CA GLY A 168 25.78 3.99 8.31
C GLY A 168 26.24 2.57 7.96
N LEU A 169 25.35 1.76 7.40
CA LEU A 169 25.63 0.41 6.91
C LEU A 169 26.14 0.37 5.45
N TYR A 170 26.46 1.52 4.85
CA TYR A 170 26.91 1.64 3.45
C TYR A 170 25.95 0.98 2.44
N MET A 171 24.65 0.93 2.75
CA MET A 171 23.64 0.39 1.82
C MET A 171 23.13 1.44 0.82
N TYR A 172 23.57 2.69 0.92
CA TYR A 172 23.41 3.77 -0.06
C TYR A 172 24.54 4.78 0.05
#